data_AF-A0A7V9GDT8-F1
#
_entry.id   AF-A0A7V9GDT8-F1
#
_cell.length_a   1.000
_cell.length_b   1.000
_cell.length_c   1.000
_cell.angle_alpha   90.00
_cell.angle_beta   90.00
_cell.angle_gamma   90.00
#
_symmetry.space_group_name_H-M   'P 1'
#
loop_
_entity.id
_entity.type
_entity.pdbx_description
1 polymer ?
#
loop_
_entity_poly.entity_id
_entity_poly.type
_entity_poly.pdbx_seq_one_letter_code
_entity_poly.pdbx_strand_id
1 'polypeptide(L)'
;MEIIEPPFLMLDISKVFEGFGLALVILIGLELLKILKMFLTEDKIKPELVVEVAVIALCNKIITLDTKHTTGDILLGMTALLVGLSIGYFVLRFRAADKGIYRKSSATEESGKDL
;
A
#
# COMPACT_ATOMS: atom_id res chain seq x y z
N MET A 1 -6.90 5.51 55.06
CA MET A 1 -7.20 6.49 54.00
C MET A 1 -5.89 6.73 53.27
N GLU A 2 -5.52 5.77 52.43
CA GLU A 2 -4.31 5.86 51.62
C GLU A 2 -4.78 6.17 50.20
N ILE A 3 -4.18 7.21 49.66
CA ILE A 3 -4.60 7.93 48.47
C ILE A 3 -4.46 6.97 47.30
N ILE A 4 -5.59 6.63 46.68
CA ILE A 4 -5.62 6.06 45.33
C ILE A 4 -5.10 7.18 44.43
N GLU A 5 -3.80 7.19 44.17
CA GLU A 5 -3.23 8.01 43.10
C GLU A 5 -3.61 7.36 41.77
N PRO A 6 -4.35 8.06 40.90
CA PRO A 6 -4.60 7.56 39.58
C PRO A 6 -3.69 8.27 38.59
N PRO A 7 -2.66 7.64 38.01
CA PRO A 7 -2.22 8.02 36.68
C PRO A 7 -2.99 7.19 35.66
N PHE A 8 -4.33 7.25 35.66
CA PHE A 8 -5.15 6.65 34.58
C PHE A 8 -5.02 7.41 33.24
N LEU A 9 -4.32 8.56 33.23
CA LEU A 9 -4.25 9.46 32.08
C LEU A 9 -2.83 9.79 31.58
N MET A 10 -1.81 8.99 31.92
CA MET A 10 -0.59 9.01 31.10
C MET A 10 -0.84 8.11 29.88
N LEU A 11 -1.46 8.67 28.84
CA LEU A 11 -1.54 8.02 27.54
C LEU A 11 -0.11 7.85 27.01
N ASP A 12 0.42 6.65 27.17
CA ASP A 12 1.67 6.25 26.54
C ASP A 12 1.43 6.23 25.03
N ILE A 13 2.07 7.18 24.34
CA ILE A 13 2.03 7.30 22.88
C ILE A 13 2.39 5.96 22.21
N SER A 14 3.28 5.17 22.80
CA SER A 14 3.67 3.85 22.30
C SER A 14 2.48 2.89 22.26
N LYS A 15 1.63 2.88 23.30
CA LYS A 15 0.41 2.05 23.36
C LYS A 15 -0.66 2.52 22.38
N VAL A 16 -0.72 3.82 22.14
CA VAL A 16 -1.62 4.40 21.13
C VAL A 16 -1.18 3.96 19.73
N PHE A 17 0.12 4.04 19.41
CA PHE A 17 0.68 3.55 18.14
C PHE A 17 0.51 2.04 17.96
N GLU A 18 0.63 1.24 19.02
CA GLU A 18 0.37 -0.20 18.99
C GLU A 18 -1.09 -0.51 18.62
N GLY A 19 -2.04 0.21 19.21
CA GLY A 19 -3.46 0.12 18.86
C GLY A 19 -3.75 0.54 17.40
N PHE A 20 -3.10 1.61 16.92
CA PHE A 20 -3.18 2.00 15.51
C PHE A 20 -2.56 0.97 14.57
N GLY A 21 -1.43 0.33 14.96
CA GLY A 21 -0.82 -0.75 14.19
C GLY A 21 -1.77 -1.93 13.96
N LEU A 22 -2.50 -2.33 15.00
CA LEU A 22 -3.56 -3.35 14.90
C LEU A 22 -4.68 -2.94 13.93
N ALA A 23 -5.14 -1.69 13.99
CA ALA A 23 -6.14 -1.18 13.06
C ALA A 23 -5.63 -1.14 11.61
N LEU A 24 -4.37 -0.74 11.40
CA LEU A 24 -3.73 -0.74 10.08
C LEU A 24 -3.61 -2.16 9.52
N VAL A 25 -3.25 -3.15 10.33
CA VAL A 25 -3.21 -4.57 9.91
C VAL A 25 -4.60 -5.05 9.44
N ILE A 26 -5.67 -4.66 10.13
CA ILE A 26 -7.04 -4.98 9.71
C ILE A 26 -7.36 -4.30 8.37
N LEU A 27 -7.01 -3.04 8.18
CA LEU A 27 -7.23 -2.31 6.91
C LEU A 27 -6.47 -2.94 5.74
N ILE A 28 -5.23 -3.40 5.97
CA ILE A 28 -4.45 -4.15 4.98
C ILE A 28 -5.15 -5.45 4.62
N GLY A 29 -5.65 -6.18 5.62
CA GLY A 29 -6.44 -7.40 5.40
C GLY A 29 -7.69 -7.15 4.54
N LEU A 30 -8.42 -6.05 4.80
CA LEU A 30 -9.59 -5.68 3.98
C LEU A 30 -9.21 -5.37 2.53
N GLU A 31 -8.10 -4.67 2.30
CA GLU A 31 -7.62 -4.36 0.95
C GLU A 31 -7.18 -5.63 0.21
N LEU A 32 -6.48 -6.54 0.90
CA LEU A 32 -6.13 -7.85 0.37
C LEU A 32 -7.36 -8.67 -0.01
N LEU A 33 -8.41 -8.65 0.81
CA LEU A 33 -9.67 -9.34 0.49
C LEU A 33 -10.33 -8.80 -0.78
N LYS A 34 -10.27 -7.48 -1.04
CA LYS A 34 -10.76 -6.90 -2.30
C LYS A 34 -9.96 -7.42 -3.50
N ILE A 35 -8.64 -7.47 -3.38
CA ILE A 35 -7.77 -7.99 -4.45
C ILE A 35 -8.00 -9.48 -4.68
N LEU A 36 -8.15 -10.26 -3.61
CA LEU A 36 -8.50 -11.67 -3.70
C LEU A 36 -9.86 -11.87 -4.39
N LYS A 37 -10.85 -11.06 -4.04
CA LYS A 37 -12.16 -11.09 -4.72
C LYS A 37 -12.03 -10.75 -6.20
N MET A 38 -11.24 -9.73 -6.54
CA MET A 38 -11.00 -9.35 -7.94
C MET A 38 -10.30 -10.47 -8.70
N PHE A 39 -9.33 -11.14 -8.09
CA PHE A 39 -8.68 -12.32 -8.67
C PHE A 39 -9.64 -13.48 -8.94
N LEU A 40 -10.58 -13.71 -8.02
CA LEU A 40 -11.55 -14.80 -8.13
C LEU A 40 -12.73 -14.47 -9.06
N THR A 41 -13.00 -13.19 -9.32
CA THR A 41 -14.18 -12.75 -10.08
C THR A 41 -13.83 -12.23 -11.48
N GLU A 42 -12.65 -11.63 -11.65
CA GLU A 42 -12.18 -11.08 -12.93
C GLU A 42 -10.96 -11.87 -13.42
N ASP A 43 -10.96 -12.29 -14.69
CA ASP A 43 -9.84 -13.00 -15.34
C ASP A 43 -8.54 -12.16 -15.46
N LYS A 44 -8.53 -10.93 -14.95
CA LYS A 44 -7.39 -10.01 -15.08
C LYS A 44 -7.15 -9.25 -13.79
N ILE A 45 -6.14 -9.70 -13.03
CA ILE A 45 -5.53 -8.84 -12.02
C ILE A 45 -4.74 -7.75 -12.73
N LYS A 46 -5.04 -6.50 -12.36
CA LYS A 46 -4.22 -5.34 -12.68
C LYS A 46 -2.92 -5.39 -11.85
N PRO A 47 -1.73 -5.56 -12.45
CA PRO A 47 -0.48 -5.66 -11.70
C PRO A 47 -0.21 -4.41 -10.83
N GLU A 48 -0.82 -3.27 -11.16
CA GLU A 48 -0.77 -2.04 -10.38
C GLU A 48 -1.29 -2.23 -8.94
N LEU A 49 -2.35 -3.04 -8.76
CA LEU A 49 -2.97 -3.28 -7.44
C LEU A 49 -2.06 -4.10 -6.50
N VAL A 50 -1.28 -5.02 -7.07
CA VAL A 50 -0.33 -5.83 -6.31
C VAL A 50 0.80 -4.96 -5.77
N VAL A 51 1.25 -3.98 -6.57
CA VAL A 51 2.29 -3.04 -6.16
C VAL A 51 1.78 -2.06 -5.11
N GLU A 52 0.53 -1.60 -5.21
CA GLU A 52 -0.10 -0.78 -4.15
C GLU A 52 -0.08 -1.50 -2.80
N VAL A 53 -0.48 -2.77 -2.77
CA VAL A 53 -0.42 -3.58 -1.54
C VAL A 53 1.00 -3.78 -1.04
N ALA A 54 1.98 -3.99 -1.93
CA ALA A 54 3.37 -4.12 -1.53
C ALA A 54 3.90 -2.84 -0.85
N VAL A 55 3.51 -1.67 -1.36
CA VAL A 55 3.83 -0.36 -0.74
C VAL A 55 3.15 -0.23 0.62
N ILE A 56 1.85 -0.56 0.72
CA ILE A 56 1.10 -0.48 1.99
C ILE A 56 1.73 -1.42 3.05
N ALA A 57 2.09 -2.64 2.67
CA ALA A 57 2.75 -3.60 3.56
C ALA A 57 4.10 -3.09 4.08
N LEU A 58 4.90 -2.46 3.20
CA LEU A 58 6.18 -1.85 3.56
C LEU A 58 5.99 -0.64 4.49
N CYS A 59 4.97 0.20 4.25
CA CYS A 59 4.61 1.31 5.12
C CYS A 59 4.25 0.84 6.53
N ASN A 60 3.48 -0.24 6.67
CA ASN A 60 3.16 -0.80 7.97
C ASN A 60 4.41 -1.29 8.73
N LYS A 61 5.36 -1.89 8.01
CA LYS A 61 6.66 -2.29 8.60
C LYS A 61 7.47 -1.09 9.11
N ILE A 62 7.38 0.05 8.44
CA ILE A 62 8.05 1.29 8.84
C ILE A 62 7.37 1.93 10.06
N ILE A 63 6.05 1.96 10.11
CA ILE A 63 5.29 2.54 11.23
C ILE A 63 5.54 1.76 12.53
N THR A 64 5.62 0.43 12.45
CA THR A 64 5.90 -0.43 13.63
C THR A 64 7.39 -0.57 13.94
N LEU A 65 8.27 0.10 13.19
CA LEU A 65 9.71 0.01 13.41
C LEU A 65 10.11 0.72 14.71
N ASP A 66 10.81 0.02 15.59
CA ASP A 66 11.38 0.63 16.79
C ASP A 66 12.66 1.39 16.42
N THR A 67 12.54 2.71 16.35
CA THR A 67 13.64 3.62 16.01
C THR A 67 14.73 3.69 17.08
N LYS A 68 14.48 3.21 18.31
CA LYS A 68 15.47 3.21 19.40
C LYS A 68 16.53 2.12 19.25
N HIS A 69 16.16 1.00 18.63
CA HIS A 69 17.03 -0.15 18.43
C HIS A 69 17.45 -0.35 16.96
N THR A 70 17.01 0.54 16.06
CA THR A 70 17.30 0.45 14.63
C THR A 70 18.48 1.32 14.23
N THR A 71 19.50 0.69 13.65
CA THR A 71 20.66 1.38 13.07
C THR A 71 20.25 2.20 11.84
N GLY A 72 20.89 3.36 11.64
CA GLY A 72 20.62 4.24 10.49
C GLY A 72 20.75 3.56 9.12
N ASP A 73 21.63 2.56 8.99
CA ASP A 73 21.80 1.78 7.76
C ASP A 73 20.54 1.01 7.37
N ILE A 74 19.82 0.46 8.34
CA ILE A 74 18.56 -0.26 8.12
C ILE A 74 17.50 0.73 7.62
N LEU A 75 17.44 1.92 8.23
CA LEU A 75 16.50 2.96 7.84
C LEU A 75 16.77 3.48 6.41
N LEU A 76 18.05 3.62 6.03
CA LEU A 76 18.47 3.95 4.68
C LEU A 76 18.07 2.86 3.68
N GLY A 77 18.30 1.58 4.02
CA GLY A 77 17.89 0.45 3.20
C GLY A 77 16.37 0.38 2.99
N MET A 78 15.58 0.63 4.04
CA MET A 78 14.12 0.70 3.95
C MET A 78 13.65 1.86 3.07
N THR A 79 14.31 3.01 3.15
CA THR A 79 14.01 4.18 2.31
C THR A 79 14.32 3.87 0.84
N ALA A 80 15.45 3.23 0.56
CA ALA A 80 15.82 2.79 -0.79
C ALA A 80 14.81 1.79 -1.37
N LEU A 81 14.31 0.85 -0.56
CA LEU A 81 13.24 -0.06 -0.95
C LEU A 81 11.94 0.68 -1.28
N LEU A 82 11.52 1.62 -0.43
CA LEU A 82 10.32 2.44 -0.65
C LEU A 82 10.39 3.23 -1.96
N VAL A 83 11.53 3.84 -2.23
CA VAL A 83 11.80 4.58 -3.48
C VAL A 83 11.80 3.62 -4.68
N GLY A 84 12.44 2.46 -4.56
CA GLY A 84 12.45 1.44 -5.60
C GLY A 84 11.05 0.93 -5.97
N LEU A 85 10.20 0.65 -4.97
CA LEU A 85 8.80 0.28 -5.20
C LEU A 85 8.00 1.42 -5.83
N SER A 86 8.22 2.66 -5.38
CA SER A 86 7.53 3.84 -5.91
C SER A 86 7.86 4.09 -7.39
N ILE A 87 9.14 3.95 -7.76
CA ILE A 87 9.59 4.02 -9.16
C ILE A 87 8.98 2.86 -9.97
N GLY A 88 8.99 1.63 -9.42
CA GLY A 88 8.37 0.47 -10.05
C GLY A 88 6.89 0.68 -10.34
N TYR A 89 6.14 1.22 -9.36
CA TYR A 89 4.73 1.59 -9.52
C TYR A 89 4.55 2.62 -10.64
N PHE A 90 5.37 3.67 -10.64
CA PHE A 90 5.30 4.72 -11.65
C PHE A 90 5.50 4.17 -13.07
N VAL A 91 6.52 3.34 -13.28
CA VAL A 91 6.82 2.71 -14.58
C VAL A 91 5.68 1.80 -15.04
N LEU A 92 5.14 0.98 -14.15
CA LEU A 92 4.01 0.09 -14.47
C LEU A 92 2.77 0.90 -14.86
N ARG A 93 2.46 1.95 -14.09
CA ARG A 93 1.33 2.85 -14.37
C ARG A 93 1.49 3.57 -15.70
N PHE A 94 2.71 3.99 -16.04
CA PHE A 94 3.01 4.67 -17.30
C PHE A 94 2.79 3.75 -18.51
N ARG A 95 3.26 2.50 -18.44
CA ARG A 95 3.06 1.51 -19.52
C ARG A 95 1.59 1.12 -19.68
N ALA A 96 0.82 1.11 -18.60
CA ALA A 96 -0.61 0.86 -18.66
C ALA A 96 -1.40 2.00 -19.31
N ALA A 97 -0.96 3.26 -19.12
CA ALA A 97 -1.54 4.42 -19.78
C ALA A 97 -1.36 4.37 -21.32
N ASP A 98 -0.18 3.95 -21.79
CA ASP A 98 0.11 3.79 -23.23
C ASP A 98 -0.81 2.77 -23.91
N LYS A 99 -1.09 1.63 -23.26
CA LYS A 99 -1.99 0.59 -23.81
C LYS A 99 -3.43 1.08 -23.99
N GLY A 100 -3.88 2.05 -23.20
CA GLY A 100 -5.20 2.67 -23.34
C GLY A 100 -5.34 3.49 -24.63
N ILE A 101 -4.24 4.06 -25.13
CA ILE A 101 -4.21 4.91 -26.33
C ILE A 101 -4.19 4.05 -27.61
N TYR A 102 -3.49 2.92 -27.62
CA TYR A 102 -3.47 2.00 -28.77
C TYR A 102 -4.83 1.32 -29.03
N ARG A 103 -5.62 1.01 -27.99
CA ARG A 103 -6.95 0.38 -28.15
C ARG A 103 -8.03 1.33 -28.69
N LYS A 104 -7.85 2.65 -28.53
CA LYS A 104 -8.79 3.65 -29.08
C LYS A 104 -8.56 3.90 -30.58
N SER A 105 -7.34 3.72 -31.07
CA SER A 105 -6.99 3.87 -32.50
C SER A 105 -7.64 2.77 -33.35
N SER A 106 -7.56 1.51 -32.92
CA SER A 106 -8.12 0.38 -33.67
C SER A 106 -9.65 0.36 -33.74
N ALA A 107 -10.35 0.91 -32.72
CA ALA A 107 -11.81 1.01 -32.72
C ALA A 107 -12.34 2.14 -33.63
N THR A 108 -11.50 3.13 -33.95
CA THR A 108 -11.88 4.24 -34.83
C THR A 108 -11.63 3.90 -36.30
N GLU A 109 -10.68 3.01 -36.60
CA GLU A 109 -10.39 2.52 -37.96
C GLU A 109 -11.41 1.48 -38.48
N GLU A 110 -12.04 0.67 -37.60
CA GLU A 110 -13.12 -0.24 -38.03
C GLU A 110 -14.44 0.50 -38.29
N SER A 111 -14.78 1.53 -37.50
CA SER A 111 -16.05 2.26 -37.65
C SER A 111 -16.12 3.16 -38.89
N GLY A 112 -14.99 3.48 -39.53
CA GLY A 112 -14.93 4.28 -40.75
C GLY A 112 -14.95 3.46 -42.04
N LYS A 113 -15.05 2.12 -41.94
CA LYS A 113 -14.94 1.20 -43.07
C LYS A 113 -16.29 0.63 -43.54
N ASP A 114 -17.36 0.95 -42.81
CA ASP A 114 -18.75 0.55 -43.07
C ASP A 114 -19.65 1.72 -43.54
N LEU A 115 -19.05 2.84 -43.98
CA LEU A 115 -19.71 3.99 -44.64
C LEU A 115 -19.14 4.17 -46.06
#